data_AF-G5GN22-F1
#
_entry.id   AF-G5GN22-F1
#
_cell.length_a   1.000
_cell.length_b   1.000
_cell.length_c   1.000
_cell.angle_alpha   90.00
_cell.angle_beta   90.00
_cell.angle_gamma   90.00
#
_symmetry.space_group_name_H-M   'P 1'
#
loop_
_entity.id
_entity.type
_entity.pdbx_description
1 polymer ?
#
loop_
_entity_poly.entity_id
_entity_poly.type
_entity_poly.pdbx_seq_one_letter_code
_entity_poly.pdbx_strand_id
1 'polypeptide(L)'
;MPMDEFAWRVRLARRRKAHARKFQLAAGLIVVTILVLAWYLAYYIQRPAYALEQAAKAVAAHDTDLFLRRVNVTAVADAGYDDLTYVLFARDTSLKEAERNASGKFYEKVKDSVASGIARTITDAVRTGEWVEPEGTDELKGRQLGIDFEYLMECSHLRDTELVEMGEIVRDGSAAVATVTVRDGGTGLEFPLQLRMEQRETGWQIVRVANYRAYLEAVQTATGTDISRYIKATRPIVDRYNGVFRSSQHEFRSLTETAWSTYTIEHRKALIRLLQENMIPALKKYQRELDEVEVPRGADYLAAQRKAATEASIASYESFVKGLDSGMPEDFARAETLHKKALTYDLRVGDMIRRSAVNAETPATP
;
A
#
# COMPACT_ATOMS: atom_id res chain seq x y z
N MET A 1 51.09 39.50 66.70
CA MET A 1 49.91 40.29 66.26
C MET A 1 48.68 39.41 66.38
N PRO A 2 47.72 39.74 67.25
CA PRO A 2 46.48 38.98 67.37
C PRO A 2 45.65 39.21 66.09
N MET A 3 45.23 38.15 65.42
CA MET A 3 44.21 38.30 64.37
C MET A 3 42.93 38.80 65.02
N ASP A 4 42.46 39.99 64.63
CA ASP A 4 41.22 40.58 65.12
C ASP A 4 40.06 39.59 65.05
N GLU A 5 39.58 39.16 66.22
CA GLU A 5 38.44 38.29 66.40
C GLU A 5 37.18 38.86 65.70
N PHE A 6 37.10 40.19 65.62
CA PHE A 6 36.08 40.94 64.91
C PHE A 6 36.13 40.72 63.39
N ALA A 7 37.34 40.75 62.79
CA ALA A 7 37.55 40.51 61.36
C ALA A 7 37.27 39.05 60.96
N TRP A 8 37.45 38.10 61.89
CA TRP A 8 37.06 36.71 61.72
C TRP A 8 35.54 36.54 61.78
N ARG A 9 34.85 37.13 62.77
CA ARG A 9 33.38 37.08 62.89
C ARG A 9 32.67 37.74 61.70
N VAL A 10 33.17 38.86 61.20
CA VAL A 10 32.62 39.53 60.00
C VAL A 10 32.82 38.70 58.73
N ARG A 11 33.98 38.04 58.57
CA ARG A 11 34.21 37.09 57.45
C ARG A 11 33.29 35.88 57.55
N LEU A 12 33.07 35.34 58.74
CA LEU A 12 32.16 34.21 58.97
C LEU A 12 30.70 34.58 58.67
N ALA A 13 30.26 35.77 59.10
CA ALA A 13 28.92 36.29 58.84
C ALA A 13 28.68 36.59 57.35
N ARG A 14 29.66 37.15 56.64
CA ARG A 14 29.60 37.32 55.17
C ARG A 14 29.54 35.99 54.44
N ARG A 15 30.33 34.99 54.86
CA ARG A 15 30.27 33.63 54.30
C ARG A 15 28.91 32.99 54.54
N ARG A 16 28.34 33.07 55.75
CA ARG A 16 26.99 32.53 56.04
C ARG A 16 25.90 33.23 55.21
N LYS A 17 25.93 34.56 55.06
CA LYS A 17 24.98 35.29 54.19
C LYS A 17 25.17 34.94 52.71
N ALA A 18 26.40 34.76 52.24
CA ALA A 18 26.69 34.35 50.87
C ALA A 18 26.25 32.90 50.60
N HIS A 19 26.49 31.98 51.53
CA HIS A 19 26.01 30.59 51.46
C HIS A 19 24.48 30.51 51.54
N ALA A 20 23.83 31.31 52.39
CA ALA A 20 22.38 31.39 52.46
C ALA A 20 21.75 31.92 51.17
N ARG A 21 22.34 32.96 50.55
CA ARG A 21 21.89 33.48 49.24
C ARG A 21 22.11 32.47 48.10
N LYS A 22 23.26 31.79 48.07
CA LYS A 22 23.53 30.72 47.10
C LYS A 22 22.57 29.53 47.28
N PHE A 23 22.28 29.17 48.53
CA PHE A 23 21.30 28.13 48.87
C PHE A 23 19.87 28.54 48.49
N GLN A 24 19.46 29.78 48.75
CA GLN A 24 18.15 30.31 48.33
C GLN A 24 18.00 30.33 46.80
N LEU A 25 19.05 30.71 46.07
CA LEU A 25 19.06 30.65 44.60
C LEU A 25 18.98 29.21 44.08
N ALA A 26 19.75 28.29 44.68
CA ALA A 26 19.70 26.87 44.31
C ALA A 26 18.34 26.24 44.64
N ALA A 27 17.76 26.54 45.81
CA ALA A 27 16.44 26.08 46.21
C ALA A 27 15.34 26.67 45.30
N GLY A 28 15.44 27.95 44.95
CA GLY A 28 14.54 28.59 43.98
C GLY A 28 14.60 27.93 42.60
N LEU A 29 15.80 27.60 42.12
CA LEU A 29 15.98 26.88 40.85
C LEU A 29 15.34 25.49 40.90
N ILE A 30 15.52 24.74 41.98
CA ILE A 30 14.92 23.41 42.16
C ILE A 30 13.39 23.50 42.15
N VAL A 31 12.80 24.47 42.85
CA VAL A 31 11.34 24.65 42.88
C VAL A 31 10.81 24.99 41.48
N VAL A 32 11.49 25.87 40.73
CA VAL A 32 11.11 26.18 39.35
C VAL A 32 11.20 24.95 38.46
N THR A 33 12.26 24.15 38.57
CA THR A 33 12.40 22.91 37.81
C THR A 33 11.28 21.91 38.15
N ILE A 34 10.93 21.76 39.43
CA ILE A 34 9.81 20.91 39.85
C ILE A 34 8.49 21.41 39.28
N LEU A 35 8.23 22.72 39.28
CA LEU A 35 7.00 23.30 38.71
C LEU A 35 6.92 23.11 37.19
N VAL A 36 8.03 23.27 36.48
CA VAL A 36 8.11 23.00 35.03
C VAL A 36 7.89 21.52 34.74
N LEU A 37 8.51 20.63 35.50
CA LEU A 37 8.30 19.19 35.38
C LEU A 37 6.87 18.79 35.73
N ALA A 38 6.28 19.37 36.79
CA ALA A 38 4.90 19.13 37.18
C ALA A 38 3.94 19.60 36.10
N TRP A 39 4.16 20.78 35.51
CA TRP A 39 3.37 21.25 34.38
C TRP A 39 3.52 20.34 33.16
N TYR A 40 4.74 19.94 32.83
CA TYR A 40 5.01 19.06 31.70
C TYR A 40 4.34 17.68 31.88
N LEU A 41 4.52 17.05 33.05
CA LEU A 41 3.99 15.73 33.37
C LEU A 41 2.48 15.73 33.61
N ALA A 42 1.94 16.70 34.34
CA ALA A 42 0.53 16.73 34.72
C ALA A 42 -0.38 17.32 33.64
N TYR A 43 0.14 18.20 32.78
CA TYR A 43 -0.70 18.94 31.83
C TYR A 43 -0.30 18.71 30.36
N TYR A 44 0.99 18.85 30.02
CA TYR A 44 1.40 18.76 28.61
C TYR A 44 1.32 17.33 28.05
N ILE A 45 1.85 16.33 28.78
CA ILE A 45 1.82 14.91 28.36
C ILE A 45 0.40 14.33 28.36
N GLN A 46 -0.52 14.90 29.15
CA GLN A 46 -1.92 14.46 29.20
C GLN A 46 -2.79 14.97 28.05
N ARG A 47 -2.20 15.66 27.05
CA ARG A 47 -2.94 16.12 25.87
C ARG A 47 -2.99 15.03 24.80
N PRO A 48 -4.15 14.83 24.14
CA PRO A 48 -4.22 13.93 22.99
C PRO A 48 -3.30 14.37 21.84
N ALA A 49 -3.14 15.69 21.64
CA ALA A 49 -2.18 16.25 20.69
C ALA A 49 -0.75 15.74 20.90
N TYR A 50 -0.30 15.69 22.15
CA TYR A 50 1.03 15.19 22.49
C TYR A 50 1.18 13.71 22.11
N ALA A 51 0.16 12.88 22.36
CA ALA A 51 0.22 11.48 21.98
C ALA A 51 0.30 11.28 20.46
N LEU A 52 -0.43 12.09 19.68
CA LEU A 52 -0.37 12.05 18.21
C LEU A 52 1.01 12.47 17.69
N GLU A 53 1.58 13.56 18.22
CA GLU A 53 2.94 14.00 17.87
C GLU A 53 4.00 12.95 18.22
N GLN A 54 3.85 12.29 19.38
CA GLN A 54 4.78 11.23 19.80
C GLN A 54 4.64 9.99 18.93
N ALA A 55 3.43 9.63 18.48
CA ALA A 55 3.24 8.55 17.52
C ALA A 55 3.94 8.85 16.19
N ALA A 56 3.79 10.06 15.66
CA ALA A 56 4.48 10.47 14.42
C ALA A 56 6.01 10.48 14.59
N LYS A 57 6.52 11.00 15.71
CA LYS A 57 7.95 10.97 16.04
C LYS A 57 8.48 9.54 16.17
N ALA A 58 7.69 8.64 16.77
CA ALA A 58 8.06 7.24 16.93
C ALA A 58 8.25 6.55 15.57
N VAL A 59 7.34 6.79 14.62
CA VAL A 59 7.47 6.28 13.24
C VAL A 59 8.74 6.82 12.59
N ALA A 60 8.98 8.13 12.66
CA ALA A 60 10.16 8.76 12.04
C ALA A 60 11.50 8.33 12.68
N ALA A 61 11.49 7.96 13.96
CA ALA A 61 12.67 7.51 14.69
C ALA A 61 12.82 5.99 14.76
N HIS A 62 11.93 5.23 14.11
CA HIS A 62 11.84 3.76 14.22
C HIS A 62 11.73 3.25 15.67
N ASP A 63 11.11 4.04 16.56
CA ASP A 63 10.94 3.72 17.99
C ASP A 63 9.63 2.95 18.19
N THR A 64 9.71 1.63 18.08
CA THR A 64 8.55 0.74 18.23
C THR A 64 7.91 0.83 19.62
N ASP A 65 8.70 0.99 20.68
CA ASP A 65 8.19 1.06 22.05
C ASP A 65 7.37 2.33 22.28
N LEU A 66 7.87 3.47 21.81
CA LEU A 66 7.13 4.72 21.87
C LEU A 66 5.87 4.67 21.01
N PHE A 67 5.94 4.03 19.83
CA PHE A 67 4.79 3.87 18.94
C PHE A 67 3.68 3.05 19.61
N LEU A 68 4.01 1.88 20.16
CA LEU A 68 3.04 1.00 20.83
C LEU A 68 2.47 1.62 22.11
N ARG A 69 3.18 2.55 22.75
CA ARG A 69 2.62 3.33 23.87
C ARG A 69 1.56 4.33 23.43
N ARG A 70 1.56 4.78 22.17
CA ARG A 70 0.66 5.81 21.63
C ARG A 70 -0.38 5.27 20.64
N VAL A 71 -0.18 4.07 20.11
CA VAL A 71 -1.08 3.42 19.17
C VAL A 71 -1.36 2.01 19.67
N ASN A 72 -2.63 1.73 19.91
CA ASN A 72 -3.09 0.36 20.12
C ASN A 72 -3.25 -0.31 18.75
N VAL A 73 -2.13 -0.79 18.21
CA VAL A 73 -2.04 -1.35 16.85
C VAL A 73 -2.99 -2.53 16.68
N THR A 74 -3.17 -3.35 17.72
CA THR A 74 -4.11 -4.47 17.71
C THR A 74 -5.54 -4.01 17.52
N ALA A 75 -5.99 -3.00 18.29
CA ALA A 75 -7.34 -2.45 18.14
C ALA A 75 -7.55 -1.74 16.79
N VAL A 76 -6.52 -1.02 16.31
CA VAL A 76 -6.55 -0.36 15.00
C VAL A 76 -6.66 -1.37 13.87
N ALA A 77 -5.85 -2.44 13.91
CA ALA A 77 -5.86 -3.50 12.91
C ALA A 77 -7.17 -4.30 12.92
N ASP A 78 -7.71 -4.61 14.10
CA ASP A 78 -8.99 -5.30 14.24
C ASP A 78 -10.15 -4.51 13.62
N ALA A 79 -10.28 -3.24 13.99
CA ALA A 79 -11.31 -2.37 13.44
C ALA A 79 -11.08 -2.06 11.95
N GLY A 80 -9.83 -1.91 11.53
CA GLY A 80 -9.45 -1.68 10.14
C GLY A 80 -9.78 -2.87 9.25
N TYR A 81 -9.61 -4.10 9.75
CA TYR A 81 -9.99 -5.31 9.03
C TYR A 81 -11.50 -5.39 8.77
N ASP A 82 -12.31 -5.07 9.77
CA ASP A 82 -13.78 -5.03 9.61
C ASP A 82 -14.20 -4.01 8.55
N ASP A 83 -13.62 -2.80 8.60
CA ASP A 83 -13.91 -1.74 7.63
C ASP A 83 -13.42 -2.11 6.20
N LEU A 84 -12.25 -2.71 6.07
CA LEU A 84 -11.68 -3.17 4.79
C LEU A 84 -12.54 -4.27 4.16
N THR A 85 -12.82 -5.33 4.92
CA THR A 85 -13.61 -6.46 4.44
C THR A 85 -15.02 -6.04 4.07
N TYR A 86 -15.63 -5.13 4.85
CA TYR A 86 -16.89 -4.53 4.47
C TYR A 86 -16.83 -3.92 3.07
N VAL A 87 -15.83 -3.06 2.79
CA VAL A 87 -15.73 -2.36 1.50
C VAL A 87 -15.48 -3.36 0.36
N LEU A 88 -14.67 -4.39 0.60
CA LEU A 88 -14.41 -5.46 -0.37
C LEU A 88 -15.69 -6.19 -0.79
N PHE A 89 -16.61 -6.46 0.15
CA PHE A 89 -17.86 -7.20 -0.16
C PHE A 89 -19.03 -6.31 -0.57
N ALA A 90 -19.14 -5.10 -0.03
CA ALA A 90 -20.30 -4.24 -0.22
C ALA A 90 -20.43 -3.73 -1.67
N ARG A 91 -19.33 -3.67 -2.43
CA ARG A 91 -19.32 -3.26 -3.84
C ARG A 91 -19.14 -4.40 -4.84
N ASP A 92 -18.94 -5.64 -4.41
CA ASP A 92 -18.83 -6.77 -5.33
C ASP A 92 -20.23 -7.25 -5.78
N THR A 93 -20.74 -6.63 -6.84
CA THR A 93 -22.01 -7.01 -7.48
C THR A 93 -21.90 -8.25 -8.36
N SER A 94 -20.70 -8.80 -8.55
CA SER A 94 -20.47 -10.00 -9.36
C SER A 94 -20.87 -11.30 -8.65
N LEU A 95 -20.90 -11.27 -7.31
CA LEU A 95 -21.26 -12.41 -6.46
C LEU A 95 -22.76 -12.42 -6.14
N LYS A 96 -23.38 -13.61 -6.20
CA LYS A 96 -24.74 -13.82 -5.70
C LYS A 96 -24.78 -13.64 -4.18
N GLU A 97 -25.96 -13.34 -3.63
CA GLU A 97 -26.13 -13.10 -2.20
C GLU A 97 -25.63 -14.26 -1.31
N ALA A 98 -25.87 -15.52 -1.73
CA ALA A 98 -25.38 -16.70 -1.03
C ALA A 98 -23.84 -16.80 -1.02
N GLU A 99 -23.18 -16.42 -2.12
CA GLU A 99 -21.72 -16.42 -2.27
C GLU A 99 -21.09 -15.28 -1.45
N ARG A 100 -21.73 -14.10 -1.42
CA ARG A 100 -21.35 -13.00 -0.51
C ARG A 100 -21.46 -13.41 0.96
N ASN A 101 -22.56 -14.05 1.34
CA ASN A 101 -22.76 -14.52 2.72
C ASN A 101 -21.75 -15.61 3.11
N ALA A 102 -21.44 -16.55 2.21
CA ALA A 102 -20.42 -17.57 2.44
C ALA A 102 -19.02 -16.96 2.58
N SER A 103 -18.68 -16.00 1.71
CA SER A 103 -17.41 -15.26 1.77
C SER A 103 -17.30 -14.45 3.06
N GLY A 104 -18.35 -13.72 3.46
CA GLY A 104 -18.39 -12.99 4.73
C GLY A 104 -18.10 -13.89 5.94
N LYS A 105 -18.74 -15.06 6.03
CA LYS A 105 -18.47 -16.04 7.09
C LYS A 105 -17.04 -16.59 7.08
N PHE A 106 -16.41 -16.70 5.92
CA PHE A 106 -15.02 -17.11 5.83
C PHE A 106 -14.08 -16.01 6.36
N TYR A 107 -14.29 -14.76 5.96
CA TYR A 107 -13.49 -13.62 6.44
C TYR A 107 -13.69 -13.35 7.93
N GLU A 108 -14.87 -13.61 8.47
CA GLU A 108 -15.09 -13.59 9.92
C GLU A 108 -14.23 -14.65 10.65
N LYS A 109 -14.11 -15.86 10.10
CA LYS A 109 -13.33 -16.95 10.72
C LYS A 109 -11.83 -16.71 10.73
N VAL A 110 -11.31 -16.04 9.70
CA VAL A 110 -9.86 -15.76 9.59
C VAL A 110 -9.47 -14.40 10.19
N LYS A 111 -10.44 -13.64 10.70
CA LYS A 111 -10.25 -12.28 11.23
C LYS A 111 -9.08 -12.17 12.18
N ASP A 112 -9.03 -13.01 13.21
CA ASP A 112 -8.01 -12.92 14.26
C ASP A 112 -6.59 -13.10 13.69
N SER A 113 -6.41 -14.07 12.80
CA SER A 113 -5.14 -14.31 12.09
C SER A 113 -4.73 -13.12 11.24
N VAL A 114 -5.66 -12.56 10.46
CA VAL A 114 -5.37 -11.45 9.55
C VAL A 114 -5.13 -10.15 10.29
N ALA A 115 -5.98 -9.81 11.26
CA ALA A 115 -5.82 -8.60 12.09
C ALA A 115 -4.50 -8.65 12.87
N SER A 116 -4.12 -9.82 13.41
CA SER A 116 -2.81 -10.02 14.03
C SER A 116 -1.67 -9.85 13.03
N GLY A 117 -1.84 -10.35 11.80
CA GLY A 117 -0.91 -10.16 10.69
C GLY A 117 -0.69 -8.70 10.32
N ILE A 118 -1.78 -7.95 10.16
CA ILE A 118 -1.75 -6.51 9.88
C ILE A 118 -1.04 -5.78 11.04
N ALA A 119 -1.38 -6.12 12.29
CA ALA A 119 -0.76 -5.50 13.45
C ALA A 119 0.76 -5.76 13.53
N ARG A 120 1.19 -7.00 13.24
CA ARG A 120 2.61 -7.36 13.14
C ARG A 120 3.29 -6.58 12.02
N THR A 121 2.66 -6.53 10.84
CA THR A 121 3.17 -5.83 9.65
C THR A 121 3.35 -4.33 9.92
N ILE A 122 2.39 -3.67 10.58
CA ILE A 122 2.53 -2.27 11.02
C ILE A 122 3.70 -2.11 11.98
N THR A 123 3.78 -2.97 12.99
CA THR A 123 4.81 -2.89 14.03
C THR A 123 6.21 -3.09 13.44
N ASP A 124 6.36 -4.05 12.53
CA ASP A 124 7.61 -4.35 11.83
C ASP A 124 8.00 -3.23 10.86
N ALA A 125 7.03 -2.61 10.18
CA ALA A 125 7.26 -1.45 9.33
C ALA A 125 7.75 -0.23 10.13
N VAL A 126 7.19 0.01 11.32
CA VAL A 126 7.72 1.05 12.23
C VAL A 126 9.15 0.72 12.65
N ARG A 127 9.43 -0.54 13.01
CA ARG A 127 10.76 -0.99 13.47
C ARG A 127 11.83 -0.87 12.38
N THR A 128 11.50 -1.25 11.16
CA THR A 128 12.49 -1.42 10.06
C THR A 128 12.49 -0.28 9.06
N GLY A 129 11.40 0.48 8.99
CA GLY A 129 11.16 1.48 7.94
C GLY A 129 10.67 0.89 6.62
N GLU A 130 10.49 -0.43 6.54
CA GLU A 130 10.10 -1.14 5.31
C GLU A 130 8.88 -2.02 5.54
N TRP A 131 8.02 -2.12 4.53
CA TRP A 131 6.90 -3.05 4.53
C TRP A 131 7.38 -4.43 4.08
N VAL A 132 7.67 -5.30 5.03
CA VAL A 132 8.17 -6.65 4.76
C VAL A 132 7.00 -7.64 4.56
N GLU A 133 7.09 -8.49 3.55
CA GLU A 133 6.12 -9.55 3.31
C GLU A 133 6.30 -10.72 4.31
N PRO A 134 5.21 -11.46 4.65
CA PRO A 134 5.32 -12.66 5.49
C PRO A 134 6.16 -13.76 4.81
N GLU A 135 7.23 -14.20 5.47
CA GLU A 135 8.11 -15.27 4.99
C GLU A 135 7.98 -16.59 5.80
N GLY A 136 8.73 -17.62 5.39
CA GLY A 136 8.82 -18.87 6.15
C GLY A 136 7.52 -19.69 6.20
N THR A 137 7.15 -20.14 7.40
CA THR A 137 5.96 -20.95 7.71
C THR A 137 4.77 -20.11 8.18
N ASP A 138 4.76 -18.80 7.90
CA ASP A 138 3.65 -17.92 8.25
C ASP A 138 2.41 -18.29 7.43
N GLU A 139 1.26 -18.41 8.10
CA GLU A 139 -0.04 -18.76 7.50
C GLU A 139 -0.56 -17.70 6.52
N LEU A 140 -0.07 -16.46 6.64
CA LEU A 140 -0.39 -15.35 5.74
C LEU A 140 0.45 -15.37 4.46
N LYS A 141 1.48 -16.23 4.38
CA LYS A 141 2.34 -16.33 3.21
C LYS A 141 1.57 -16.90 2.03
N GLY A 142 1.54 -16.15 0.93
CA GLY A 142 0.83 -16.55 -0.29
C GLY A 142 -0.67 -16.69 -0.03
N ARG A 143 -1.19 -17.91 -0.20
CA ARG A 143 -2.62 -18.22 -0.02
C ARG A 143 -2.91 -19.35 0.95
N GLN A 144 -2.01 -19.58 1.92
CA GLN A 144 -2.12 -20.71 2.86
C GLN A 144 -3.38 -20.62 3.73
N LEU A 145 -3.74 -19.41 4.19
CA LEU A 145 -4.98 -19.15 4.92
C LEU A 145 -6.24 -19.11 4.03
N GLY A 146 -6.12 -19.37 2.72
CA GLY A 146 -7.21 -19.28 1.75
C GLY A 146 -7.55 -17.85 1.30
N ILE A 147 -6.80 -16.86 1.79
CA ILE A 147 -6.83 -15.46 1.35
C ILE A 147 -5.49 -15.08 0.76
N ASP A 148 -5.49 -14.06 -0.08
CA ASP A 148 -4.27 -13.41 -0.56
C ASP A 148 -3.98 -12.21 0.37
N PHE A 149 -3.11 -12.41 1.37
CA PHE A 149 -2.84 -11.39 2.39
C PHE A 149 -2.21 -10.14 1.78
N GLU A 150 -1.37 -10.31 0.77
CA GLU A 150 -0.71 -9.21 0.08
C GLU A 150 -1.73 -8.35 -0.67
N TYR A 151 -2.67 -9.00 -1.37
CA TYR A 151 -3.80 -8.28 -1.97
C TYR A 151 -4.66 -7.53 -0.93
N LEU A 152 -4.85 -8.07 0.27
CA LEU A 152 -5.56 -7.35 1.34
C LEU A 152 -4.78 -6.12 1.81
N MET A 153 -3.46 -6.22 1.93
CA MET A 153 -2.59 -5.09 2.27
C MET A 153 -2.64 -4.01 1.18
N GLU A 154 -2.60 -4.37 -0.10
CA GLU A 154 -2.81 -3.44 -1.21
C GLU A 154 -4.18 -2.74 -1.10
N CYS A 155 -5.26 -3.51 -0.89
CA CYS A 155 -6.62 -2.95 -0.78
C CYS A 155 -6.82 -2.07 0.46
N SER A 156 -5.97 -2.20 1.47
CA SER A 156 -6.00 -1.37 2.67
C SER A 156 -5.46 0.05 2.42
N HIS A 157 -4.68 0.27 1.36
CA HIS A 157 -3.96 1.53 1.12
C HIS A 157 -3.04 1.98 2.26
N LEU A 158 -2.81 1.14 3.27
CA LEU A 158 -2.02 1.48 4.45
C LEU A 158 -0.59 1.86 4.09
N ARG A 159 0.00 1.16 3.10
CA ARG A 159 1.39 1.38 2.66
C ARG A 159 1.56 2.65 1.83
N ASP A 160 0.50 3.04 1.14
CA ASP A 160 0.49 4.16 0.20
C ASP A 160 -0.08 5.45 0.83
N THR A 161 -0.45 5.42 2.12
CA THR A 161 -1.04 6.58 2.80
C THR A 161 0.03 7.38 3.53
N GLU A 162 0.20 8.65 3.15
CA GLU A 162 1.14 9.58 3.77
C GLU A 162 0.41 10.63 4.64
N LEU A 163 0.97 10.94 5.81
CA LEU A 163 0.47 12.03 6.65
C LEU A 163 0.93 13.39 6.07
N VAL A 164 -0.04 14.27 5.79
CA VAL A 164 0.22 15.62 5.26
C VAL A 164 0.17 16.66 6.38
N GLU A 165 -0.91 16.67 7.16
CA GLU A 165 -1.15 17.69 8.17
C GLU A 165 -1.90 17.14 9.39
N MET A 166 -1.55 17.64 10.58
CA MET A 166 -2.34 17.41 11.79
C MET A 166 -3.37 18.54 11.95
N GLY A 167 -4.65 18.17 11.94
CA GLY A 167 -5.76 19.10 12.07
C GLY A 167 -6.30 19.21 13.49
N GLU A 168 -7.60 19.49 13.60
CA GLU A 168 -8.29 19.70 14.87
C GLU A 168 -8.35 18.42 15.72
N ILE A 169 -8.24 18.58 17.03
CA ILE A 169 -8.45 17.51 18.01
C ILE A 169 -9.60 17.92 18.94
N VAL A 170 -10.71 17.18 18.82
CA VAL A 170 -11.90 17.38 19.65
C VAL A 170 -11.86 16.36 20.79
N ARG A 171 -11.87 16.85 22.04
CA ARG A 171 -11.87 16.01 23.23
C ARG A 171 -13.28 15.92 23.81
N ASP A 172 -13.70 14.70 24.14
CA ASP A 172 -14.92 14.40 24.87
C ASP A 172 -14.59 13.47 26.05
N GLY A 173 -14.34 14.07 27.22
CA GLY A 173 -13.99 13.34 28.44
C GLY A 173 -12.69 12.52 28.31
N SER A 174 -12.86 11.19 28.36
CA SER A 174 -11.80 10.17 28.19
C SER A 174 -11.63 9.69 26.75
N ALA A 175 -12.41 10.22 25.81
CA ALA A 175 -12.26 10.01 24.38
C ALA A 175 -11.81 11.30 23.68
N ALA A 176 -11.15 11.16 22.53
CA ALA A 176 -10.84 12.26 21.65
C ALA A 176 -10.88 11.80 20.20
N VAL A 177 -11.16 12.71 19.28
CA VAL A 177 -11.06 12.50 17.84
C VAL A 177 -10.07 13.49 17.30
N ALA A 178 -8.97 13.00 16.73
CA ALA A 178 -7.99 13.81 16.03
C ALA A 178 -8.22 13.71 14.52
N THR A 179 -8.37 14.84 13.86
CA THR A 179 -8.44 14.89 12.40
C THR A 179 -7.04 15.05 11.84
N VAL A 180 -6.65 14.19 10.91
CA VAL A 180 -5.39 14.28 10.18
C VAL A 180 -5.66 14.27 8.69
N THR A 181 -5.01 15.14 7.95
CA THR A 181 -5.07 15.11 6.48
C THR A 181 -4.02 14.12 6.01
N VAL A 182 -4.47 13.11 5.26
CA VAL A 182 -3.58 12.15 4.60
C VAL A 182 -3.68 12.29 3.09
N ARG A 183 -2.65 11.84 2.38
CA ARG A 183 -2.65 11.72 0.92
C ARG A 183 -2.41 10.26 0.54
N ASP A 184 -3.28 9.72 -0.30
CA ASP A 184 -3.06 8.41 -0.93
C ASP A 184 -2.05 8.57 -2.08
N GLY A 185 -0.96 7.84 -2.06
CA GLY A 185 0.10 7.87 -3.06
C GLY A 185 -0.38 7.36 -4.42
N GLY A 186 -1.26 6.35 -4.41
CA GLY A 186 -1.79 5.72 -5.62
C GLY A 186 -2.74 6.61 -6.43
N THR A 187 -3.47 7.53 -5.79
CA THR A 187 -4.45 8.41 -6.45
C THR A 187 -4.12 9.90 -6.33
N GLY A 188 -3.25 10.27 -5.40
CA GLY A 188 -3.02 11.66 -5.00
C GLY A 188 -4.17 12.29 -4.21
N LEU A 189 -5.20 11.51 -3.84
CA LEU A 189 -6.35 11.98 -3.09
C LEU A 189 -5.94 12.42 -1.68
N GLU A 190 -6.25 13.67 -1.33
CA GLU A 190 -6.17 14.12 0.05
C GLU A 190 -7.50 13.87 0.78
N PHE A 191 -7.43 13.29 1.97
CA PHE A 191 -8.61 12.91 2.75
C PHE A 191 -8.43 13.21 4.25
N PRO A 192 -9.42 13.80 4.93
CA PRO A 192 -9.38 14.00 6.38
C PRO A 192 -9.75 12.70 7.12
N LEU A 193 -8.74 11.99 7.62
CA LEU A 193 -8.94 10.84 8.51
C LEU A 193 -9.21 11.26 9.94
N GLN A 194 -10.14 10.57 10.59
CA GLN A 194 -10.52 10.80 11.98
C GLN A 194 -9.97 9.66 12.84
N LEU A 195 -8.96 9.97 13.66
CA LEU A 195 -8.34 9.04 14.58
C LEU A 195 -9.05 9.11 15.92
N ARG A 196 -9.74 8.03 16.30
CA ARG A 196 -10.32 7.89 17.63
C ARG A 196 -9.21 7.54 18.62
N MET A 197 -9.15 8.31 19.69
CA MET A 197 -8.20 8.17 20.78
C MET A 197 -8.92 7.94 22.10
N GLU A 198 -8.31 7.16 22.98
CA GLU A 198 -8.82 6.89 24.32
C GLU A 198 -7.74 7.14 25.36
N GLN A 199 -8.15 7.69 26.51
CA GLN A 199 -7.27 7.91 27.65
C GLN A 199 -7.01 6.58 28.37
N ARG A 200 -5.74 6.19 28.46
CA ARG A 200 -5.25 5.01 29.19
C ARG A 200 -4.31 5.45 30.31
N GLU A 201 -3.87 4.49 31.13
CA GLU A 201 -2.98 4.76 32.28
C GLU A 201 -1.66 5.44 31.87
N THR A 202 -1.13 5.09 30.70
CA THR A 202 0.12 5.63 30.13
C THR A 202 -0.08 6.91 29.31
N GLY A 203 -1.31 7.41 29.22
CA GLY A 203 -1.72 8.57 28.42
C GLY A 203 -2.69 8.20 27.31
N TRP A 204 -2.82 9.08 26.32
CA TRP A 204 -3.72 8.86 25.19
C TRP A 204 -3.16 7.85 24.19
N GLN A 205 -4.04 6.99 23.67
CA GLN A 205 -3.73 6.03 22.62
C GLN A 205 -4.72 6.11 21.47
N ILE A 206 -4.23 6.03 20.23
CA ILE A 206 -5.06 5.82 19.05
C ILE A 206 -5.57 4.38 19.06
N VAL A 207 -6.88 4.20 18.91
CA VAL A 207 -7.53 2.88 18.97
C VAL A 207 -8.25 2.49 17.69
N ARG A 208 -8.62 3.46 16.84
CA ARG A 208 -9.33 3.21 15.58
C ARG A 208 -9.25 4.42 14.65
N VAL A 209 -9.32 4.17 13.34
CA VAL A 209 -9.65 5.18 12.33
C VAL A 209 -11.17 5.17 12.11
N ALA A 210 -11.87 6.19 12.60
CA ALA A 210 -13.33 6.20 12.73
C ALA A 210 -14.06 6.22 11.37
N ASN A 211 -13.47 6.87 10.37
CA ASN A 211 -14.04 7.03 9.03
C ASN A 211 -13.23 6.29 7.95
N TYR A 212 -12.53 5.21 8.32
CA TYR A 212 -11.66 4.48 7.40
C TYR A 212 -12.39 3.90 6.19
N ARG A 213 -13.61 3.40 6.40
CA ARG A 213 -14.47 2.96 5.31
C ARG A 213 -14.71 4.06 4.26
N ALA A 214 -15.01 5.28 4.70
CA ALA A 214 -15.25 6.40 3.79
C ALA A 214 -13.99 6.77 3.00
N TYR A 215 -12.82 6.65 3.63
CA TYR A 215 -11.53 6.80 2.95
C TYR A 215 -11.33 5.75 1.86
N LEU A 216 -11.48 4.46 2.18
CA LEU A 216 -11.34 3.37 1.21
C LEU A 216 -12.32 3.52 0.03
N GLU A 217 -13.58 3.88 0.30
CA GLU A 217 -14.58 4.12 -0.75
C GLU A 217 -14.21 5.32 -1.65
N ALA A 218 -13.63 6.38 -1.07
CA ALA A 218 -13.18 7.55 -1.81
C ALA A 218 -11.99 7.22 -2.72
N VAL A 219 -10.99 6.51 -2.18
CA VAL A 219 -9.81 6.05 -2.96
C VAL A 219 -10.25 5.13 -4.10
N GLN A 220 -11.09 4.13 -3.83
CA GLN A 220 -11.61 3.25 -4.89
C GLN A 220 -12.36 4.01 -5.98
N THR A 221 -13.12 5.04 -5.61
CA THR A 221 -13.86 5.87 -6.57
C THR A 221 -12.90 6.72 -7.43
N ALA A 222 -11.85 7.27 -6.83
CA ALA A 222 -10.80 7.99 -7.54
C ALA A 222 -10.04 7.06 -8.51
N THR A 223 -9.58 5.91 -8.02
CA THR A 223 -8.93 4.84 -8.82
C THR A 223 -9.83 4.40 -9.98
N GLY A 224 -11.10 4.12 -9.72
CA GLY A 224 -12.05 3.70 -10.77
C GLY A 224 -12.28 4.77 -11.84
N THR A 225 -12.29 6.05 -11.45
CA THR A 225 -12.41 7.18 -12.38
C THR A 225 -11.17 7.29 -13.27
N ASP A 226 -9.99 7.17 -12.68
CA ASP A 226 -8.70 7.22 -13.38
C ASP A 226 -8.51 6.03 -14.33
N ILE A 227 -8.84 4.82 -13.88
CA ILE A 227 -8.87 3.62 -14.73
C ILE A 227 -9.85 3.80 -15.89
N SER A 228 -11.05 4.31 -15.64
CA SER A 228 -12.04 4.55 -16.70
C SER A 228 -11.55 5.58 -17.72
N ARG A 229 -10.89 6.66 -17.26
CA ARG A 229 -10.27 7.67 -18.12
C ARG A 229 -9.17 7.04 -18.98
N TYR A 230 -8.28 6.24 -18.39
CA TYR A 230 -7.21 5.56 -19.10
C TYR A 230 -7.73 4.52 -20.11
N ILE A 231 -8.75 3.73 -19.75
CA ILE A 231 -9.41 2.79 -20.67
C ILE A 231 -10.00 3.55 -21.86
N LYS A 232 -10.72 4.66 -21.61
CA LYS A 232 -11.31 5.47 -22.67
C LYS A 232 -10.24 6.07 -23.60
N ALA A 233 -9.13 6.56 -23.05
CA ALA A 233 -8.03 7.13 -23.82
C ALA A 233 -7.30 6.09 -24.67
N THR A 234 -7.11 4.88 -24.13
CA THR A 234 -6.41 3.78 -24.83
C THR A 234 -7.30 3.00 -25.79
N ARG A 235 -8.64 3.10 -25.67
CA ARG A 235 -9.60 2.32 -26.47
C ARG A 235 -9.38 2.41 -27.99
N PRO A 236 -9.15 3.59 -28.61
CA PRO A 236 -8.91 3.65 -30.06
C PRO A 236 -7.63 2.93 -30.51
N ILE A 237 -6.60 2.89 -29.64
CA ILE A 237 -5.35 2.16 -29.89
C ILE A 237 -5.63 0.66 -29.81
N VAL A 238 -6.23 0.22 -28.70
CA VAL A 238 -6.59 -1.18 -28.45
C VAL A 238 -7.49 -1.72 -29.56
N ASP A 239 -8.59 -1.04 -29.90
CA ASP A 239 -9.55 -1.48 -30.92
C ASP A 239 -8.90 -1.65 -32.30
N ARG A 240 -7.99 -0.73 -32.67
CA ARG A 240 -7.26 -0.80 -33.94
C ARG A 240 -6.29 -2.00 -33.99
N TYR A 241 -5.54 -2.24 -32.91
CA TYR A 241 -4.58 -3.34 -32.86
C TYR A 241 -5.25 -4.71 -32.65
N ASN A 242 -6.42 -4.77 -31.99
CA ASN A 242 -7.20 -5.99 -31.85
C ASN A 242 -7.53 -6.64 -33.21
N GLY A 243 -7.85 -5.81 -34.22
CA GLY A 243 -8.06 -6.31 -35.59
C GLY A 243 -6.79 -6.94 -36.18
N VAL A 244 -5.64 -6.28 -36.00
CA VAL A 244 -4.33 -6.76 -36.47
C VAL A 244 -3.94 -8.07 -35.79
N PHE A 245 -4.11 -8.16 -34.47
CA PHE A 245 -3.77 -9.35 -33.69
C PHE A 245 -4.69 -10.52 -34.02
N ARG A 246 -6.00 -10.31 -34.19
CA ARG A 246 -6.92 -11.37 -34.65
C ARG A 246 -6.54 -11.88 -36.03
N SER A 247 -6.23 -11.00 -36.97
CA SER A 247 -5.77 -11.40 -38.32
C SER A 247 -4.49 -12.23 -38.24
N SER A 248 -3.51 -11.77 -37.46
CA SER A 248 -2.24 -12.47 -37.26
C SER A 248 -2.43 -13.82 -36.58
N GLN A 249 -3.37 -13.93 -35.63
CA GLN A 249 -3.72 -15.18 -34.98
C GLN A 249 -4.40 -16.16 -35.94
N HIS A 250 -5.29 -15.68 -36.81
CA HIS A 250 -5.90 -16.51 -37.87
C HIS A 250 -4.85 -17.03 -38.85
N GLU A 251 -3.90 -16.19 -39.27
CA GLU A 251 -2.78 -16.59 -40.13
C GLU A 251 -1.83 -17.57 -39.43
N PHE A 252 -1.55 -17.35 -38.15
CA PHE A 252 -0.77 -18.30 -37.34
C PHE A 252 -1.46 -19.66 -37.29
N ARG A 253 -2.77 -19.68 -36.98
CA ARG A 253 -3.56 -20.93 -36.94
C ARG A 253 -3.56 -21.64 -38.28
N SER A 254 -3.79 -20.94 -39.40
CA SER A 254 -3.79 -21.57 -40.72
C SER A 254 -2.43 -22.17 -41.10
N LEU A 255 -1.32 -21.59 -40.62
CA LEU A 255 0.03 -22.12 -40.82
C LEU A 255 0.33 -23.32 -39.90
N THR A 256 -0.35 -23.46 -38.76
CA THR A 256 -0.13 -24.55 -37.79
C THR A 256 -1.15 -25.70 -37.89
N GLU A 257 -2.37 -25.44 -38.35
CA GLU A 257 -3.46 -26.40 -38.49
C GLU A 257 -3.43 -27.06 -39.87
N THR A 258 -2.44 -27.90 -40.15
CA THR A 258 -2.39 -28.71 -41.37
C THR A 258 -2.74 -30.18 -41.10
N ALA A 259 -3.59 -30.76 -41.95
CA ALA A 259 -4.13 -32.13 -41.82
C ALA A 259 -3.08 -33.26 -41.98
N TRP A 260 -1.85 -32.93 -42.39
CA TRP A 260 -0.73 -33.86 -42.54
C TRP A 260 0.46 -33.29 -41.76
N SER A 261 0.94 -34.03 -40.77
CA SER A 261 1.88 -33.62 -39.73
C SER A 261 3.34 -33.42 -40.20
N THR A 262 3.57 -32.81 -41.36
CA THR A 262 4.93 -32.49 -41.82
C THR A 262 5.13 -30.99 -41.83
N TYR A 263 5.74 -30.50 -40.76
CA TYR A 263 6.18 -29.12 -40.59
C TYR A 263 7.28 -28.80 -41.61
N THR A 264 6.90 -28.42 -42.83
CA THR A 264 7.86 -28.22 -43.92
C THR A 264 8.73 -26.98 -43.69
N ILE A 265 9.86 -26.89 -44.39
CA ILE A 265 10.77 -25.74 -44.32
C ILE A 265 10.02 -24.45 -44.72
N GLU A 266 9.09 -24.54 -45.67
CA GLU A 266 8.25 -23.42 -46.12
C GLU A 266 7.32 -22.92 -45.00
N HIS A 267 6.66 -23.81 -44.27
CA HIS A 267 5.76 -23.46 -43.16
C HIS A 267 6.54 -22.80 -42.01
N ARG A 268 7.71 -23.36 -41.68
CA ARG A 268 8.62 -22.77 -40.68
C ARG A 268 9.05 -21.36 -41.06
N LYS A 269 9.48 -21.16 -42.32
CA LYS A 269 9.87 -19.82 -42.83
C LYS A 269 8.69 -18.85 -42.82
N ALA A 270 7.50 -19.30 -43.18
CA ALA A 270 6.28 -18.48 -43.13
C ALA A 270 5.93 -18.06 -41.70
N LEU A 271 6.03 -18.96 -40.73
CA LEU A 271 5.80 -18.66 -39.31
C LEU A 271 6.84 -17.70 -38.72
N ILE A 272 8.12 -17.91 -39.03
CA ILE A 272 9.19 -16.97 -38.65
C ILE A 272 8.88 -15.58 -39.21
N ARG A 273 8.53 -15.50 -40.50
CA ARG A 273 8.20 -14.24 -41.16
C ARG A 273 7.00 -13.54 -40.52
N LEU A 274 5.91 -14.28 -40.29
CA LEU A 274 4.71 -13.75 -39.62
C LEU A 274 5.05 -13.15 -38.26
N LEU A 275 5.86 -13.84 -37.45
CA LEU A 275 6.18 -13.38 -36.11
C LEU A 275 7.19 -12.21 -36.11
N GLN A 276 8.26 -12.30 -36.92
CA GLN A 276 9.33 -11.30 -36.97
C GLN A 276 8.93 -10.02 -37.71
N GLU A 277 8.21 -10.13 -38.83
CA GLU A 277 7.88 -8.98 -39.69
C GLU A 277 6.53 -8.35 -39.34
N ASN A 278 5.57 -9.13 -38.80
CA ASN A 278 4.23 -8.64 -38.50
C ASN A 278 3.97 -8.55 -36.98
N MET A 279 3.95 -9.69 -36.26
CA MET A 279 3.45 -9.73 -34.89
C MET A 279 4.31 -8.95 -33.88
N ILE A 280 5.62 -9.22 -33.83
CA ILE A 280 6.54 -8.55 -32.90
C ILE A 280 6.59 -7.04 -33.17
N PRO A 281 6.76 -6.55 -34.42
CA PRO A 281 6.72 -5.12 -34.72
C PRO A 281 5.38 -4.48 -34.37
N ALA A 282 4.25 -5.16 -34.61
CA ALA A 282 2.92 -4.67 -34.25
C ALA A 282 2.78 -4.51 -32.73
N LEU A 283 3.23 -5.47 -31.92
CA LEU A 283 3.24 -5.37 -30.45
C LEU A 283 4.14 -4.25 -29.95
N LYS A 284 5.35 -4.11 -30.51
CA LYS A 284 6.28 -3.02 -30.18
C LYS A 284 5.69 -1.65 -30.54
N LYS A 285 4.95 -1.55 -31.64
CA LYS A 285 4.25 -0.31 -32.02
C LYS A 285 3.04 -0.04 -31.13
N TYR A 286 2.25 -1.07 -30.83
CA TYR A 286 1.14 -1.01 -29.88
C TYR A 286 1.59 -0.50 -28.50
N GLN A 287 2.65 -1.07 -27.93
CA GLN A 287 3.17 -0.62 -26.65
C GLN A 287 3.68 0.82 -26.69
N ARG A 288 4.39 1.22 -27.75
CA ARG A 288 4.86 2.61 -27.91
C ARG A 288 3.70 3.61 -27.94
N GLU A 289 2.65 3.30 -28.69
CA GLU A 289 1.47 4.18 -28.74
C GLU A 289 0.73 4.21 -27.39
N LEU A 290 0.71 3.11 -26.63
CA LEU A 290 0.19 3.13 -25.25
C LEU A 290 1.06 3.93 -24.29
N ASP A 291 2.38 3.84 -24.41
CA ASP A 291 3.34 4.60 -23.59
C ASP A 291 3.25 6.12 -23.84
N GLU A 292 2.70 6.55 -24.98
CA GLU A 292 2.42 7.96 -25.29
C GLU A 292 1.13 8.49 -24.65
N VAL A 293 0.25 7.60 -24.15
CA VAL A 293 -0.98 8.00 -23.46
C VAL A 293 -0.66 8.37 -22.02
N GLU A 294 -1.10 9.55 -21.59
CA GLU A 294 -1.00 9.97 -20.19
C GLU A 294 -1.71 8.94 -19.29
N VAL A 295 -0.96 8.43 -18.30
CA VAL A 295 -1.47 7.49 -17.30
C VAL A 295 -1.80 8.28 -16.05
N PRO A 296 -3.10 8.39 -15.67
CA PRO A 296 -3.47 8.91 -14.37
C PRO A 296 -2.94 7.99 -13.26
N ARG A 297 -2.57 8.55 -12.11
CA ARG A 297 -1.96 7.79 -11.00
C ARG A 297 -2.77 6.55 -10.60
N GLY A 298 -4.09 6.68 -10.48
CA GLY A 298 -4.96 5.56 -10.13
C GLY A 298 -5.01 4.44 -11.18
N ALA A 299 -4.47 4.66 -12.39
CA ALA A 299 -4.38 3.67 -13.46
C ALA A 299 -2.95 3.13 -13.67
N ASP A 300 -1.96 3.57 -12.88
CA ASP A 300 -0.54 3.17 -13.05
C ASP A 300 -0.37 1.66 -13.00
N TYR A 301 -0.99 0.99 -12.03
CA TYR A 301 -0.92 -0.46 -11.92
C TYR A 301 -1.52 -1.16 -13.15
N LEU A 302 -2.64 -0.66 -13.68
CA LEU A 302 -3.26 -1.23 -14.88
C LEU A 302 -2.35 -1.07 -16.10
N ALA A 303 -1.76 0.11 -16.26
CA ALA A 303 -0.82 0.39 -17.34
C ALA A 303 0.43 -0.50 -17.23
N ALA A 304 0.99 -0.66 -16.03
CA ALA A 304 2.12 -1.54 -15.78
C ALA A 304 1.82 -3.01 -16.10
N GLN A 305 0.65 -3.54 -15.71
CA GLN A 305 0.25 -4.91 -16.04
C GLN A 305 0.08 -5.10 -17.56
N ARG A 306 -0.53 -4.14 -18.27
CA ARG A 306 -0.65 -4.17 -19.75
C ARG A 306 0.71 -4.17 -20.43
N LYS A 307 1.64 -3.37 -19.92
CA LYS A 307 3.02 -3.31 -20.43
C LYS A 307 3.75 -4.63 -20.21
N ALA A 308 3.68 -5.17 -19.00
CA ALA A 308 4.29 -6.46 -18.65
C ALA A 308 3.72 -7.61 -19.51
N ALA A 309 2.41 -7.62 -19.78
CA ALA A 309 1.79 -8.60 -20.67
C ALA A 309 2.33 -8.51 -22.11
N THR A 310 2.43 -7.29 -22.63
CA THR A 310 2.94 -7.03 -23.99
C THR A 310 4.41 -7.40 -24.12
N GLU A 311 5.24 -7.02 -23.16
CA GLU A 311 6.67 -7.36 -23.11
C GLU A 311 6.89 -8.87 -22.98
N ALA A 312 6.14 -9.56 -22.13
CA ALA A 312 6.20 -11.01 -22.01
C ALA A 312 5.76 -11.73 -23.30
N SER A 313 4.75 -11.19 -24.00
CA SER A 313 4.30 -11.70 -25.30
C SER A 313 5.36 -11.53 -26.38
N ILE A 314 6.01 -10.36 -26.45
CA ILE A 314 7.14 -10.11 -27.37
C ILE A 314 8.27 -11.10 -27.10
N ALA A 315 8.68 -11.25 -25.84
CA ALA A 315 9.77 -12.14 -25.46
C ALA A 315 9.43 -13.62 -25.73
N SER A 316 8.17 -14.00 -25.58
CA SER A 316 7.65 -15.32 -25.96
C SER A 316 7.81 -15.57 -27.46
N TYR A 317 7.33 -14.65 -28.30
CA TYR A 317 7.46 -14.78 -29.76
C TYR A 317 8.92 -14.76 -30.23
N GLU A 318 9.77 -13.92 -29.65
CA GLU A 318 11.21 -13.89 -29.95
C GLU A 318 11.87 -15.24 -29.60
N SER A 319 11.52 -15.84 -28.46
CA SER A 319 12.01 -17.17 -28.07
C SER A 319 11.47 -18.28 -28.98
N PHE A 320 10.20 -18.20 -29.39
CA PHE A 320 9.58 -19.17 -30.29
C PHE A 320 10.25 -19.15 -31.67
N VAL A 321 10.44 -17.95 -32.24
CA VAL A 321 11.17 -17.74 -33.49
C VAL A 321 12.58 -18.31 -33.41
N LYS A 322 13.30 -18.03 -32.31
CA LYS A 322 14.64 -18.59 -32.10
C LYS A 322 14.62 -20.12 -32.08
N GLY A 323 13.61 -20.73 -31.45
CA GLY A 323 13.41 -22.18 -31.47
C GLY A 323 13.11 -22.73 -32.87
N LEU A 324 12.36 -22.00 -33.71
CA LEU A 324 12.14 -22.37 -35.11
C LEU A 324 13.45 -22.35 -35.92
N ASP A 325 14.29 -21.34 -35.71
CA ASP A 325 15.59 -21.20 -36.38
C ASP A 325 16.62 -22.23 -35.91
N SER A 326 16.76 -22.41 -34.59
CA SER A 326 17.80 -23.24 -33.96
C SER A 326 17.41 -24.71 -33.87
N GLY A 327 16.11 -25.03 -33.82
CA GLY A 327 15.58 -26.35 -33.51
C GLY A 327 15.77 -26.78 -32.04
N MET A 328 16.22 -25.87 -31.16
CA MET A 328 16.52 -26.21 -29.77
C MET A 328 15.26 -26.27 -28.90
N PRO A 329 15.01 -27.39 -28.20
CA PRO A 329 13.83 -27.53 -27.32
C PRO A 329 13.75 -26.49 -26.19
N GLU A 330 14.91 -26.01 -25.70
CA GLU A 330 14.99 -25.02 -24.62
C GLU A 330 14.37 -23.67 -25.00
N ASP A 331 14.54 -23.24 -26.26
CA ASP A 331 13.97 -21.98 -26.75
C ASP A 331 12.42 -22.06 -26.81
N PHE A 332 11.87 -23.22 -27.16
CA PHE A 332 10.42 -23.48 -27.10
C PHE A 332 9.89 -23.53 -25.67
N ALA A 333 10.59 -24.21 -24.75
CA ALA A 333 10.21 -24.25 -23.34
C ALA A 333 10.21 -22.85 -22.68
N ARG A 334 11.19 -22.02 -23.07
CA ARG A 334 11.25 -20.61 -22.66
C ARG A 334 10.08 -19.81 -23.24
N ALA A 335 9.77 -19.97 -24.52
CA ALA A 335 8.61 -19.33 -25.15
C ALA A 335 7.31 -19.67 -24.42
N GLU A 336 7.07 -20.95 -24.13
CA GLU A 336 5.88 -21.40 -23.40
C GLU A 336 5.80 -20.77 -22.00
N THR A 337 6.91 -20.74 -21.27
CA THR A 337 6.97 -20.14 -19.93
C THR A 337 6.63 -18.65 -19.96
N LEU A 338 7.18 -17.92 -20.93
CA LEU A 338 6.90 -16.48 -21.12
C LEU A 338 5.46 -16.24 -21.57
N HIS A 339 4.91 -17.10 -22.42
CA HIS A 339 3.51 -17.03 -22.82
C HIS A 339 2.56 -17.21 -21.62
N LYS A 340 2.83 -18.17 -20.74
CA LYS A 340 2.04 -18.35 -19.49
C LYS A 340 2.10 -17.12 -18.58
N LYS A 341 3.26 -16.46 -18.50
CA LYS A 341 3.40 -15.19 -17.77
C LYS A 341 2.55 -14.09 -18.39
N ALA A 342 2.61 -13.93 -19.72
CA ALA A 342 1.78 -12.96 -20.44
C ALA A 342 0.29 -13.17 -20.16
N LEU A 343 -0.20 -14.41 -20.27
CA LEU A 343 -1.60 -14.75 -19.95
C LEU A 343 -1.98 -14.43 -18.50
N THR A 344 -1.07 -14.61 -17.55
CA THR A 344 -1.30 -14.26 -16.15
C THR A 344 -1.49 -12.76 -15.97
N TYR A 345 -0.67 -11.95 -16.65
CA TYR A 345 -0.83 -10.50 -16.66
C TYR A 345 -2.12 -10.07 -17.36
N ASP A 346 -2.46 -10.65 -18.51
CA ASP A 346 -3.70 -10.36 -19.24
C ASP A 346 -4.95 -10.68 -18.41
N LEU A 347 -4.94 -11.79 -17.66
CA LEU A 347 -6.04 -12.13 -16.75
C LEU A 347 -6.21 -11.06 -15.66
N ARG A 348 -5.12 -10.59 -15.07
CA ARG A 348 -5.15 -9.50 -14.07
C ARG A 348 -5.69 -8.21 -14.68
N VAL A 349 -5.22 -7.85 -15.88
CA VAL A 349 -5.74 -6.69 -16.64
C VAL A 349 -7.25 -6.83 -16.85
N GLY A 350 -7.72 -8.00 -17.29
CA GLY A 350 -9.14 -8.29 -17.49
C GLY A 350 -9.95 -8.15 -16.20
N ASP A 351 -9.45 -8.65 -15.07
CA ASP A 351 -10.11 -8.53 -13.77
C ASP A 351 -10.19 -7.08 -13.28
N MET A 352 -9.11 -6.31 -13.41
CA MET A 352 -9.07 -4.90 -13.06
C MET A 352 -10.06 -4.08 -13.90
N ILE A 353 -10.07 -4.32 -15.22
CA ILE A 353 -11.00 -3.68 -16.14
C ILE A 353 -12.44 -4.04 -15.78
N ARG A 354 -12.76 -5.32 -15.59
CA ARG A 354 -14.11 -5.77 -15.22
C ARG A 354 -14.58 -5.11 -13.93
N ARG A 355 -13.75 -5.11 -12.87
CA ARG A 355 -14.08 -4.49 -11.57
C ARG A 355 -14.31 -2.99 -11.69
N SER A 356 -13.54 -2.29 -12.52
CA SER A 356 -13.71 -0.85 -12.75
C SER A 356 -14.95 -0.51 -13.60
N ALA A 357 -15.28 -1.38 -14.57
CA ALA A 357 -16.34 -1.16 -15.56
C ALA A 357 -17.72 -1.69 -15.13
N VAL A 358 -17.86 -2.24 -13.93
CA VAL A 358 -19.17 -2.38 -13.26
C VAL A 358 -19.87 -1.02 -13.07
N ASN A 359 -19.19 0.11 -13.32
CA ASN A 359 -19.78 1.45 -13.44
C ASN A 359 -20.08 1.95 -14.87
N ALA A 360 -19.70 1.24 -15.94
CA ALA A 360 -20.19 1.44 -17.31
C ALA A 360 -19.58 0.37 -18.25
N GLU A 361 -20.45 -0.32 -18.99
CA GLU A 361 -20.20 -1.37 -19.99
C GLU A 361 -18.79 -1.41 -20.60
N THR A 362 -18.08 -2.55 -20.46
CA THR A 362 -16.79 -2.75 -21.12
C THR A 362 -16.89 -3.56 -22.42
N PRO A 363 -16.11 -3.20 -23.45
CA PRO A 363 -15.73 -4.10 -24.53
C PRO A 363 -14.66 -5.10 -24.06
N ALA A 364 -14.68 -6.30 -24.62
CA ALA A 364 -13.68 -7.34 -24.36
C ALA A 364 -12.30 -6.95 -24.90
N THR A 365 -11.26 -7.14 -24.08
CA THR A 365 -9.86 -7.23 -24.52
C THR A 365 -9.66 -8.49 -25.39
N PRO A 366 -8.77 -8.44 -26.40
CA PRO A 366 -8.60 -9.47 -27.42
C PRO A 366 -8.13 -10.82 -26.88
#